data_AF-A0A4Y2RY19-F1
#
_entry.id   AF-A0A4Y2RY19-F1
#
_cell.length_a   1.000
_cell.length_b   1.000
_cell.length_c   1.000
_cell.angle_alpha   90.00
_cell.angle_beta   90.00
_cell.angle_gamma   90.00
#
_symmetry.space_group_name_H-M   'P 1'
#
loop_
_entity.id
_entity.type
_entity.pdbx_description
1 polymer ?
#
loop_
_entity_poly.entity_id
_entity_poly.type
_entity_poly.pdbx_seq_one_letter_code
_entity_poly.pdbx_strand_id
1 'polypeptide(L)'
;MKSPFMKDKKCTKQYPREMMCQTQTAEDSYPLYKRRKPKQRGHVININLGIYNKYHEVEIEFPWITPHSPVLSKMFRAHINVEYCNSAKSIKYICKYINKCSDMAVVEINNARTGANYEIASYQMGRYSNSNEAVWRIL
;
A
#
# COMPACT_ATOMS: atom_id res chain seq x y z
N MET A 1 13.12 15.76 12.95
CA MET A 1 12.08 14.70 12.87
C MET A 1 12.79 13.37 12.56
N LYS A 2 12.71 12.34 13.41
CA LYS A 2 13.22 11.00 13.06
C LYS A 2 12.10 10.25 12.35
N SER A 3 12.26 9.98 11.06
CA SER A 3 11.30 9.14 10.33
C SER A 3 11.27 7.75 10.99
N PRO A 4 10.08 7.14 11.20
CA PRO A 4 9.95 5.85 11.87
C PRO A 4 10.68 4.72 11.13
N PHE A 5 11.00 4.94 9.85
CA PHE A 5 11.69 3.98 9.01
C PHE A 5 13.20 4.24 8.91
N MET A 6 13.74 5.24 9.59
CA MET A 6 15.17 5.56 9.59
C MET A 6 15.83 5.00 10.86
N LYS A 7 16.71 4.00 10.68
CA LYS A 7 17.59 3.45 11.73
C LYS A 7 19.03 3.63 11.29
N ASP A 8 19.90 4.15 12.15
CA ASP A 8 21.32 4.38 11.85
C ASP A 8 21.58 5.15 10.54
N LYS A 9 20.74 6.16 10.27
CA LYS A 9 20.72 6.95 9.03
C LYS A 9 20.43 6.13 7.75
N LYS A 10 20.03 4.87 7.87
CA LYS A 10 19.59 4.00 6.77
C LYS A 10 18.09 3.78 6.83
N CYS A 11 17.46 3.73 5.66
CA CYS A 11 16.06 3.37 5.55
C CYS A 11 15.89 1.86 5.75
N THR A 12 15.11 1.47 6.75
CA THR A 12 14.69 0.08 7.00
C THR A 12 13.92 -0.54 5.84
N LYS A 13 13.34 0.30 4.96
CA LYS A 13 12.64 -0.12 3.73
C LYS A 13 13.56 -0.17 2.50
N GLN A 14 14.87 -0.03 2.70
CA GLN A 14 15.91 -0.12 1.67
C GLN A 14 15.77 0.94 0.57
N TYR A 15 15.31 2.14 0.95
CA TYR A 15 15.35 3.31 0.08
C TYR A 15 16.63 4.13 0.32
N PRO A 16 17.26 4.70 -0.74
CA PRO A 16 16.87 4.58 -2.14
C PRO A 16 17.15 3.17 -2.70
N ARG A 17 16.29 2.69 -3.60
CA ARG A 17 16.49 1.40 -4.26
C ARG A 17 17.58 1.48 -5.32
N GLU A 18 18.29 0.39 -5.55
CA GLU A 18 19.31 0.34 -6.60
C GLU A 18 18.71 0.62 -7.98
N MET A 19 19.48 1.33 -8.81
CA MET A 19 19.10 1.65 -10.18
C MET A 19 19.38 0.45 -11.09
N MET A 20 18.38 0.05 -11.87
CA MET A 20 18.38 -1.18 -12.65
C MET A 20 17.91 -0.88 -14.08
N CYS A 21 18.69 -1.27 -15.09
CA CYS A 21 18.33 -1.05 -16.49
C CYS A 21 17.22 -1.98 -17.00
N GLN A 22 16.99 -3.11 -16.35
CA GLN A 22 15.97 -4.10 -16.69
C GLN A 22 15.39 -4.71 -15.41
N THR A 23 14.14 -5.19 -15.49
CA THR A 23 13.52 -5.91 -14.38
C THR A 23 14.12 -7.32 -14.34
N GLN A 24 14.61 -7.74 -13.18
CA GLN A 24 15.16 -9.07 -12.97
C GLN A 24 14.29 -9.85 -11.99
N THR A 25 14.01 -11.10 -12.33
CA THR A 25 13.21 -12.03 -11.55
C THR A 25 14.10 -13.20 -11.16
N ALA A 26 14.20 -13.50 -9.86
CA ALA A 26 14.78 -14.75 -9.40
C ALA A 26 13.64 -15.71 -8.98
N GLU A 27 13.94 -17.01 -8.95
CA GLU A 27 12.98 -18.09 -8.70
C GLU A 27 12.22 -17.93 -7.37
N ASP A 28 12.89 -17.41 -6.33
CA ASP A 28 12.34 -17.33 -4.96
C ASP A 28 12.55 -15.98 -4.26
N SER A 29 12.65 -14.88 -5.01
CA SER A 29 12.77 -13.55 -4.43
C SER A 29 11.74 -12.57 -4.97
N TYR A 30 11.61 -11.42 -4.30
CA TYR A 30 10.84 -10.32 -4.86
C TYR A 30 11.56 -9.81 -6.13
N PRO A 31 10.81 -9.49 -7.19
CA PRO A 31 11.39 -8.98 -8.43
C PRO A 31 12.13 -7.67 -8.17
N LEU A 32 13.30 -7.53 -8.78
CA LEU A 32 14.04 -6.28 -8.80
C LEU A 32 13.59 -5.47 -10.02
N TYR A 33 12.77 -4.44 -9.78
CA TYR A 33 12.21 -3.65 -10.88
C TYR A 33 13.24 -2.75 -11.56
N LYS A 34 13.08 -2.60 -12.87
CA LYS A 34 13.76 -1.58 -13.66
C LYS A 34 13.54 -0.18 -13.07
N ARG A 35 14.63 0.51 -12.74
CA ARG A 35 14.68 1.89 -12.24
C ARG A 35 15.73 2.66 -13.04
N ARG A 36 15.28 3.51 -13.98
CA ARG A 36 16.15 4.23 -14.92
C ARG A 36 16.79 5.45 -14.26
N LYS A 37 18.05 5.71 -14.60
CA LYS A 37 18.74 6.98 -14.30
C LYS A 37 18.08 8.14 -15.07
N PRO A 38 18.14 9.38 -14.56
CA PRO A 38 17.72 10.57 -15.31
C PRO A 38 18.32 10.61 -16.73
N LYS A 39 19.62 10.31 -16.85
CA LYS A 39 20.36 10.23 -18.13
C LYS A 39 19.83 9.19 -19.13
N GLN A 40 18.99 8.24 -18.71
CA GLN A 40 18.42 7.16 -19.53
C GLN A 40 16.88 7.28 -19.67
N ARG A 41 16.35 8.51 -19.77
CA ARG A 41 14.91 8.83 -19.71
C ARG A 41 14.24 8.50 -18.35
N GLY A 42 15.00 8.47 -17.25
CA GLY A 42 14.40 8.60 -15.93
C GLY A 42 13.83 10.01 -15.79
N HIS A 43 12.66 10.18 -15.16
CA HIS A 43 12.19 11.53 -14.85
C HIS A 43 12.81 11.99 -13.53
N VAL A 44 12.79 13.29 -13.33
CA VAL A 44 13.03 13.91 -12.04
C VAL A 44 11.75 14.65 -11.70
N ILE A 45 11.32 14.56 -10.44
CA ILE A 45 10.14 15.29 -9.98
C ILE A 45 10.59 16.24 -8.90
N ASN A 46 10.39 17.54 -9.14
CA ASN A 46 10.55 18.55 -8.10
C ASN A 46 9.25 18.62 -7.30
N ILE A 47 9.35 18.43 -6.00
CA ILE A 47 8.22 18.62 -5.09
C ILE A 47 8.57 19.67 -4.04
N ASN A 48 7.59 20.53 -3.75
CA ASN A 48 7.71 21.48 -2.64
C ASN A 48 7.26 20.78 -1.36
N LEU A 49 8.22 20.43 -0.50
CA LEU A 49 7.96 19.84 0.80
C LEU A 49 7.85 20.93 1.86
N GLY A 50 6.70 20.97 2.54
CA GLY A 50 6.52 21.79 3.74
C GLY A 50 7.23 21.12 4.93
N ILE A 51 8.34 21.69 5.38
CA ILE A 51 9.08 21.25 6.57
C ILE A 51 9.20 22.45 7.50
N TYR A 52 8.74 22.33 8.75
CA TYR A 52 8.81 23.39 9.76
C TYR A 52 8.24 24.75 9.27
N ASN A 53 7.06 24.76 8.65
CA ASN A 53 6.40 25.95 8.07
C ASN A 53 7.20 26.66 6.96
N LYS A 54 8.21 26.01 6.38
CA LYS A 54 8.93 26.49 5.19
C LYS A 54 8.78 25.49 4.05
N TYR A 55 8.60 26.00 2.84
CA TYR A 55 8.60 25.18 1.64
C TYR A 55 10.03 25.02 1.13
N HIS A 56 10.44 23.77 0.95
CA HIS A 56 11.71 23.41 0.35
C HIS A 56 11.44 22.68 -0.96
N GLU A 57 12.04 23.15 -2.05
CA GLU A 57 12.04 22.42 -3.30
C GLU A 57 13.00 21.23 -3.16
N VAL A 58 12.46 20.02 -3.28
CA VAL A 58 13.21 18.78 -3.18
C VAL A 58 13.12 18.06 -4.51
N GLU A 59 14.27 17.78 -5.09
CA GLU A 59 14.41 16.98 -6.29
C GLU A 59 14.32 15.49 -5.91
N ILE A 60 13.31 14.79 -6.45
CA ILE A 60 13.11 13.36 -6.23
C ILE A 60 13.41 12.57 -7.50
N GLU A 61 14.35 11.64 -7.37
CA GLU A 61 14.66 10.64 -8.39
C GLU A 61 13.81 9.35 -8.22
N PHE A 62 13.65 8.58 -9.30
CA PHE A 62 12.92 7.30 -9.32
C PHE A 62 13.32 6.26 -8.27
N PRO A 63 14.59 6.13 -7.82
CA PRO A 63 14.98 5.24 -6.72
C PRO A 63 14.16 5.38 -5.44
N TRP A 64 13.57 6.55 -5.22
CA TRP A 64 12.74 6.89 -4.05
C TRP A 64 11.25 6.59 -4.24
N ILE A 65 10.83 6.26 -5.46
CA ILE A 65 9.42 6.09 -5.83
C ILE A 65 9.07 4.60 -5.87
N THR A 66 7.86 4.24 -5.43
CA THR A 66 7.34 2.87 -5.55
C THR A 66 6.80 2.65 -6.98
N PRO A 67 7.01 1.49 -7.62
CA PRO A 67 6.44 1.21 -8.93
C PRO A 67 4.91 1.40 -8.93
N HIS A 68 4.40 2.12 -9.91
CA HIS A 68 2.96 2.34 -10.09
C HIS A 68 2.64 2.38 -11.59
N SER A 69 1.36 2.17 -11.93
CA SER A 69 0.88 2.32 -13.30
C SER A 69 0.12 3.63 -13.44
N PRO A 70 0.59 4.60 -14.25
CA PRO A 70 -0.13 5.85 -14.48
C PRO A 70 -1.55 5.64 -15.02
N VAL A 71 -1.75 4.59 -15.82
CA VAL A 71 -3.06 4.24 -16.39
C VAL A 71 -4.02 3.82 -15.28
N LEU A 72 -3.61 2.88 -14.42
CA LEU A 72 -4.45 2.41 -13.33
C LEU A 72 -4.68 3.52 -12.30
N SER A 73 -3.62 4.26 -11.95
CA SER A 73 -3.75 5.35 -10.98
C SER A 73 -4.71 6.44 -11.46
N LYS A 74 -4.70 6.77 -12.76
CA LYS A 74 -5.64 7.72 -13.35
C LYS A 74 -7.07 7.15 -13.43
N MET A 75 -7.22 5.88 -13.79
CA MET A 75 -8.51 5.20 -13.93
C MET A 75 -9.27 5.14 -12.60
N PHE A 76 -8.57 4.79 -11.50
CA PHE A 76 -9.19 4.61 -10.19
C PHE A 76 -9.02 5.80 -9.25
N ARG A 77 -8.36 6.88 -9.71
CA ARG A 77 -8.03 8.07 -8.90
C ARG A 77 -7.37 7.72 -7.56
N ALA A 78 -6.53 6.69 -7.56
CA ALA A 78 -5.87 6.15 -6.38
C ALA A 78 -4.41 5.79 -6.71
N HIS A 79 -3.51 5.88 -5.74
CA HIS A 79 -2.14 5.40 -5.94
C HIS A 79 -2.11 3.87 -5.89
N ILE A 80 -2.07 3.23 -7.06
CA ILE A 80 -2.05 1.77 -7.18
C ILE A 80 -0.62 1.27 -7.29
N ASN A 81 -0.19 0.50 -6.28
CA ASN A 81 1.04 -0.26 -6.34
C ASN A 81 0.85 -1.46 -7.29
N VAL A 82 1.77 -1.65 -8.23
CA VAL A 82 1.73 -2.77 -9.18
C VAL A 82 2.94 -3.65 -8.92
N GLU A 83 2.68 -4.91 -8.60
CA GLU A 83 3.73 -5.89 -8.34
C GLU A 83 3.65 -7.09 -9.29
N TYR A 84 4.81 -7.51 -9.79
CA TYR A 84 5.00 -8.75 -10.52
C TYR A 84 4.99 -9.93 -9.55
N CYS A 85 4.09 -10.87 -9.81
CA CYS A 85 3.83 -12.01 -8.94
C CYS A 85 4.13 -13.31 -9.68
N ASN A 86 5.33 -13.84 -9.52
CA ASN A 86 5.75 -15.10 -10.14
C ASN A 86 6.40 -16.09 -9.16
N SER A 87 6.72 -15.67 -7.93
CA SER A 87 7.27 -16.56 -6.91
C SER A 87 6.19 -16.98 -5.92
N ALA A 88 6.38 -18.14 -5.28
CA ALA A 88 5.51 -18.59 -4.19
C ALA A 88 5.44 -17.56 -3.06
N LYS A 89 6.52 -16.80 -2.82
CA LYS A 89 6.55 -15.70 -1.84
C LYS A 89 5.63 -14.55 -2.24
N SER A 90 5.63 -14.13 -3.50
CA SER A 90 4.73 -13.09 -4.00
C SER A 90 3.26 -13.53 -3.92
N ILE A 91 2.97 -14.78 -4.28
CA ILE A 91 1.61 -15.34 -4.18
C ILE A 91 1.15 -15.38 -2.72
N LYS A 92 2.00 -15.89 -1.82
CA LYS A 92 1.73 -15.90 -0.37
C LYS A 92 1.48 -14.48 0.17
N TYR A 93 2.21 -13.49 -0.31
CA TYR A 93 2.00 -12.09 0.05
C TYR A 93 0.61 -11.61 -0.39
N ILE A 94 0.22 -11.83 -1.65
CA ILE A 94 -1.13 -11.46 -2.14
C ILE A 94 -2.22 -12.16 -1.33
N CYS A 95 -2.12 -13.47 -1.13
CA CYS A 95 -3.07 -14.23 -0.33
C CYS A 95 -3.15 -13.70 1.10
N LYS A 96 -2.01 -13.31 1.70
CA LYS A 96 -2.01 -12.67 3.01
C LYS A 96 -2.79 -11.37 2.99
N TYR A 97 -2.65 -10.52 1.97
CA TYR A 97 -3.36 -9.23 1.91
C TYR A 97 -4.85 -9.38 1.62
N ILE A 98 -5.25 -10.30 0.74
CA ILE A 98 -6.66 -10.60 0.47
C ILE A 98 -7.34 -11.12 1.73
N ASN A 99 -6.69 -12.05 2.44
CA ASN A 99 -7.24 -12.65 3.65
C ASN A 99 -6.94 -11.83 4.91
N LYS A 100 -6.20 -10.72 4.80
CA LYS A 100 -6.07 -9.73 5.87
C LYS A 100 -7.32 -8.87 5.85
N CYS A 101 -8.46 -9.48 6.14
CA CYS A 101 -9.69 -8.76 6.29
C CYS A 101 -9.67 -7.99 7.61
N SER A 102 -10.45 -6.91 7.68
CA SER A 102 -10.86 -6.36 8.95
C SER A 102 -11.71 -7.44 9.64
N ASP A 103 -11.14 -8.12 10.63
CA ASP A 103 -11.84 -9.20 11.35
C ASP A 103 -13.15 -8.70 11.99
N MET A 104 -13.33 -7.38 12.09
CA MET A 104 -14.52 -6.75 12.64
C MET A 104 -15.01 -5.63 11.73
N ALA A 105 -16.33 -5.58 11.55
CA ALA A 105 -17.07 -4.45 11.02
C ALA A 105 -17.98 -3.91 12.11
N VAL A 106 -18.06 -2.59 12.23
CA VAL A 106 -19.07 -1.92 13.08
C VAL A 106 -20.18 -1.46 12.16
N VAL A 107 -21.40 -1.94 12.43
CA VAL A 107 -22.60 -1.56 11.68
C VAL A 107 -23.47 -0.70 12.57
N GLU A 108 -23.89 0.45 12.05
CA GLU A 108 -24.88 1.30 12.70
C GLU A 108 -26.29 0.80 12.34
N ILE A 109 -27.12 0.56 13.36
CA ILE A 109 -28.51 0.11 13.23
C ILE A 109 -29.40 1.30 13.58
N ASN A 110 -29.94 1.94 12.54
CA ASN A 110 -30.90 3.03 12.70
C ASN A 110 -32.29 2.50 13.08
N ASN A 111 -32.58 2.46 14.38
CA ASN A 111 -33.93 2.15 14.88
C ASN A 111 -34.84 3.39 14.79
N ALA A 112 -35.40 3.65 13.60
CA ALA A 112 -36.32 4.77 13.35
C ALA A 112 -37.66 4.72 14.13
N ARG A 113 -37.90 3.71 14.98
CA ARG A 113 -39.17 3.48 15.70
C ARG A 113 -39.18 3.90 17.16
N THR A 114 -38.03 4.15 17.77
CA THR A 114 -37.92 4.54 19.18
C THR A 114 -37.13 5.83 19.24
N GLY A 115 -37.80 6.95 19.51
CA GLY A 115 -37.19 8.27 19.69
C GLY A 115 -36.26 8.40 20.91
N ALA A 116 -35.62 7.30 21.32
CA ALA A 116 -34.61 7.23 22.35
C ALA A 116 -33.25 7.12 21.66
N ASN A 117 -32.53 8.25 21.61
CA ASN A 117 -31.18 8.35 21.05
C ASN A 117 -30.16 7.71 22.01
N TYR A 118 -30.14 6.38 22.10
CA TYR A 118 -29.09 5.64 22.81
C TYR A 118 -27.95 5.31 21.85
N GLU A 119 -26.95 6.19 21.81
CA GLU A 119 -25.73 6.08 20.96
C GLU A 119 -25.01 4.74 21.10
N ILE A 120 -25.04 4.10 22.27
CA ILE A 120 -24.36 2.80 22.49
C ILE A 120 -25.17 1.64 21.91
N ALA A 121 -26.50 1.74 21.89
CA ALA A 121 -27.38 0.68 21.37
C ALA A 121 -27.49 0.70 19.84
N SER A 122 -27.07 1.79 19.19
CA SER A 122 -27.13 1.94 17.74
C SER A 122 -25.95 1.30 17.00
N TYR A 123 -24.91 0.80 17.68
CA TYR A 123 -23.76 0.16 17.02
C TYR A 123 -23.66 -1.32 17.38
N GLN A 124 -23.60 -2.17 16.35
CA GLN A 124 -23.33 -3.60 16.51
C GLN A 124 -21.97 -3.95 15.89
N MET A 125 -21.14 -4.62 16.69
CA MET A 125 -19.87 -5.17 16.23
C MET A 125 -20.11 -6.58 15.67
N GLY A 126 -19.80 -6.78 14.39
CA GLY A 126 -19.89 -8.06 13.71
C GLY A 126 -18.52 -8.54 13.26
N ARG A 127 -18.30 -9.86 13.31
CA ARG A 127 -17.14 -10.47 12.66
C ARG A 127 -17.44 -10.64 11.17
N TYR A 128 -16.60 -10.10 10.29
CA TYR A 128 -16.72 -10.38 8.86
C TYR A 128 -16.18 -11.78 8.57
N SER A 129 -16.96 -12.60 7.87
CA SER A 129 -16.49 -13.88 7.36
C SER A 129 -16.30 -13.79 5.85
N ASN A 130 -15.09 -14.08 5.38
CA ASN A 130 -14.79 -14.08 3.95
C ASN A 130 -15.39 -15.32 3.26
N SER A 131 -15.53 -15.28 1.93
CA SER A 131 -16.11 -16.39 1.15
C SER A 131 -15.42 -17.73 1.39
N ASN A 132 -14.09 -17.75 1.60
CA ASN A 132 -13.35 -18.98 1.84
C ASN A 132 -13.65 -19.57 3.23
N GLU A 133 -13.75 -18.73 4.27
CA GLU A 133 -14.12 -19.15 5.63
C GLU A 133 -15.58 -19.63 5.67
N ALA A 134 -16.49 -18.96 4.96
CA ALA A 134 -17.89 -19.38 4.87
C ALA A 134 -18.03 -20.77 4.25
N VAL A 135 -17.33 -21.03 3.13
CA VAL A 135 -17.33 -22.35 2.48
C VAL A 135 -16.79 -23.44 3.42
N TRP A 136 -15.68 -23.18 4.12
CA TRP A 136 -15.09 -24.12 5.10
C TRP A 136 -15.99 -24.46 6.29
N ARG A 137 -16.99 -23.61 6.60
CA ARG A 137 -17.95 -23.85 7.67
C ARG A 137 -19.23 -24.55 7.18
N ILE A 138 -19.51 -24.49 5.89
CA ILE A 138 -20.71 -25.06 5.27
C ILE A 138 -20.42 -26.47 4.72
N LEU A 139 -19.23 -26.68 4.15
CA LEU A 139 -18.74 -27.97 3.68
C LEU A 139 -18.11 -28.77 4.83
#